data_AF-A0A844MQZ5-F1
#
_entry.id   AF-A0A844MQZ5-F1
#
_cell.length_a   1.000
_cell.length_b   1.000
_cell.length_c   1.000
_cell.angle_alpha   90.00
_cell.angle_beta   90.00
_cell.angle_gamma   90.00
#
_symmetry.space_group_name_H-M   'P 1'
#
loop_
_entity.id
_entity.type
_entity.pdbx_description
1 polymer ?
#
loop_
_entity_poly.entity_id
_entity_poly.type
_entity_poly.pdbx_seq_one_letter_code
_entity_poly.pdbx_strand_id
1 'polypeptide(L)'
;MICTSTLELGIDVGDLDLVLQANAPSTVSSFLQRLGRTGRRTGQQANTTFFCENIETVLQAIAIIELARKGWVESIPIQTRAWPVLVHQLLALTLQFGGISPERCWELLCGVPDFSGISRSEFEVLVEHMIREDFLFLAGGLLSMGEKAERVFGRKNFMELYAVFSSPVMYKVETPAGYTIGSLEQSFVDRLVAQMSSFLLSGQAWTVMHINHEERTVRVVPAPRGKKPSWGGFAPQLLGFELCQQIAEILQFECSIPYIDAKTQVVLDEYRFDIRPFILEGRASIQMETDRVLWWTFAGGQINHTLKYGLQFHHDWMIVSDNFKLKIEGDSVGYATLTGAIRLQPLSLRLIARMIHLEFWKAPDTERFIWSRLPDYRLSKFQKVLPFVYSLEMTGNYLLDISRTVQFLNLQQFST
;
A
#
# COMPACT_ATOMS: atom_id res chain seq x y z
N MET A 1 -26.82 -6.94 6.10
CA MET A 1 -25.57 -7.45 6.69
C MET A 1 -24.50 -6.39 6.52
N ILE A 2 -23.67 -6.12 7.52
CA ILE A 2 -22.51 -5.21 7.41
C ILE A 2 -21.28 -6.08 7.57
N CYS A 3 -20.34 -6.00 6.63
CA CYS A 3 -19.16 -6.85 6.59
C CYS A 3 -17.92 -6.06 6.14
N THR A 4 -16.76 -6.49 6.61
CA THR A 4 -15.45 -6.11 6.04
C THR A 4 -15.11 -7.02 4.84
N SER A 5 -13.88 -6.97 4.33
CA SER A 5 -13.39 -7.81 3.21
C SER A 5 -13.55 -9.32 3.41
N THR A 6 -13.93 -9.76 4.61
CA THR A 6 -14.24 -11.13 4.98
C THR A 6 -15.32 -11.80 4.13
N LEU A 7 -16.18 -11.05 3.43
CA LEU A 7 -17.18 -11.60 2.49
C LEU A 7 -16.82 -11.47 1.02
N GLU A 8 -15.59 -11.07 0.70
CA GLU A 8 -15.09 -11.08 -0.69
C GLU A 8 -14.80 -12.51 -1.16
N LEU A 9 -14.23 -13.33 -0.27
CA LEU A 9 -13.92 -14.74 -0.55
C LEU A 9 -15.20 -15.59 -0.56
N GLY A 10 -15.14 -16.70 -1.31
CA GLY A 10 -16.22 -17.61 -1.74
C GLY A 10 -17.19 -18.22 -0.72
N ILE A 11 -17.38 -17.63 0.45
CA ILE A 11 -18.42 -18.00 1.40
C ILE A 11 -19.77 -17.76 0.73
N ASP A 12 -20.58 -18.81 0.66
CA ASP A 12 -21.94 -18.72 0.14
C ASP A 12 -22.84 -18.14 1.24
N VAL A 13 -23.06 -16.83 1.20
CA VAL A 13 -23.92 -16.10 2.15
C VAL A 13 -25.38 -16.08 1.66
N GLY A 14 -25.69 -16.85 0.59
CA GLY A 14 -26.93 -16.80 -0.14
C GLY A 14 -26.94 -15.72 -1.23
N ASP A 15 -28.03 -15.68 -2.00
CA ASP A 15 -28.22 -14.72 -3.09
C ASP A 15 -28.62 -13.34 -2.54
N LEU A 16 -27.77 -12.34 -2.73
CA LEU A 16 -28.08 -10.95 -2.36
C LEU A 16 -28.70 -10.21 -3.55
N ASP A 17 -29.65 -9.31 -3.28
CA ASP A 17 -30.23 -8.45 -4.32
C ASP A 17 -29.40 -7.19 -4.58
N LEU A 18 -28.65 -6.71 -3.57
CA LEU A 18 -27.92 -5.43 -3.60
C LEU A 18 -26.69 -5.47 -2.69
N VAL A 19 -25.58 -4.91 -3.18
CA VAL A 19 -24.39 -4.58 -2.36
C VAL A 19 -24.28 -3.07 -2.22
N LEU A 20 -24.19 -2.61 -0.98
CA LEU A 20 -23.90 -1.22 -0.65
C LEU A 20 -22.47 -1.12 -0.15
N GLN A 21 -21.63 -0.39 -0.88
CA GLN A 21 -20.20 -0.36 -0.66
C GLN A 21 -19.76 1.05 -0.24
N ALA A 22 -19.16 1.17 0.94
CA ALA A 22 -18.49 2.41 1.34
C ALA A 22 -17.13 2.54 0.63
N ASN A 23 -16.97 3.64 -0.11
CA ASN A 23 -15.85 3.94 -1.03
C ASN A 23 -15.57 2.84 -2.07
N ALA A 24 -14.75 3.12 -3.08
CA ALA A 24 -14.35 2.09 -4.04
C ALA A 24 -13.37 1.08 -3.39
N PRO A 25 -13.45 -0.24 -3.70
CA PRO A 25 -12.34 -1.16 -3.42
C PRO A 25 -11.07 -0.71 -4.13
N SER A 26 -9.90 -1.19 -3.73
CA SER A 26 -8.63 -0.86 -4.40
C SER A 26 -8.40 -1.59 -5.71
N THR A 27 -9.18 -2.64 -6.01
CA THR A 27 -9.01 -3.47 -7.21
C THR A 27 -10.33 -3.80 -7.89
N VAL A 28 -10.26 -3.96 -9.21
CA VAL A 28 -11.36 -4.40 -10.07
C VAL A 28 -11.74 -5.84 -9.74
N SER A 29 -10.76 -6.70 -9.49
CA SER A 29 -10.99 -8.07 -9.02
C SER A 29 -11.84 -8.12 -7.73
N SER A 30 -11.55 -7.28 -6.72
CA SER A 30 -12.35 -7.19 -5.49
C SER A 30 -13.76 -6.68 -5.78
N PHE A 31 -13.90 -5.67 -6.65
CA PHE A 31 -15.22 -5.20 -7.09
C PHE A 31 -16.04 -6.31 -7.75
N LEU A 32 -15.48 -7.03 -8.72
CA LEU A 32 -16.19 -8.10 -9.44
C LEU A 32 -16.58 -9.26 -8.51
N GLN A 33 -15.72 -9.61 -7.54
CA GLN A 33 -16.04 -10.62 -6.53
C GLN A 33 -17.22 -10.20 -5.64
N ARG A 34 -17.30 -8.92 -5.28
CA ARG A 34 -18.41 -8.35 -4.50
C ARG A 34 -19.69 -8.23 -5.34
N LEU A 35 -19.58 -7.74 -6.58
CA LEU A 35 -20.69 -7.66 -7.54
C LEU A 35 -21.29 -9.05 -7.80
N GLY A 36 -20.45 -10.08 -7.95
CA GLY A 36 -20.86 -11.48 -8.14
C GLY A 36 -21.53 -12.14 -6.92
N ARG A 37 -21.67 -11.42 -5.80
CA ARG A 37 -22.56 -11.82 -4.69
C ARG A 37 -24.02 -11.45 -4.95
N THR A 38 -24.26 -10.60 -5.94
CA THR A 38 -25.60 -10.16 -6.32
C THR A 38 -26.03 -10.72 -7.67
N GLY A 39 -27.35 -10.77 -7.91
CA GLY A 39 -27.89 -11.11 -9.23
C GLY A 39 -27.61 -12.53 -9.69
N ARG A 40 -27.50 -13.50 -8.77
CA ARG A 40 -27.26 -14.92 -9.09
C ARG A 40 -28.50 -15.65 -9.61
N ARG A 41 -29.71 -15.14 -9.33
CA ARG A 41 -30.96 -15.74 -9.81
C ARG A 41 -31.21 -15.41 -11.27
N THR A 42 -31.77 -16.37 -12.00
CA THR A 42 -32.22 -16.17 -13.38
C THR A 42 -33.17 -14.96 -13.46
N GLY A 43 -32.82 -13.98 -14.28
CA GLY A 43 -33.62 -12.77 -14.48
C GLY A 43 -33.32 -11.61 -13.50
N GLN A 44 -32.42 -11.79 -12.52
CA GLN A 44 -31.94 -10.69 -11.68
C GLN A 44 -30.64 -10.10 -12.24
N GLN A 45 -30.52 -8.77 -12.18
CA GLN A 45 -29.27 -8.07 -12.51
C GLN A 45 -28.40 -7.94 -11.26
N ALA A 46 -27.08 -8.11 -11.43
CA ALA A 46 -26.14 -7.79 -10.37
C ALA A 46 -26.18 -6.28 -10.08
N ASN A 47 -26.19 -5.91 -8.81
CA ASN A 47 -26.37 -4.53 -8.38
C ASN A 47 -25.45 -4.18 -7.22
N THR A 48 -24.56 -3.22 -7.46
CA THR A 48 -23.66 -2.65 -6.45
C THR A 48 -23.76 -1.13 -6.52
N THR A 49 -23.98 -0.49 -5.37
CA THR A 49 -23.96 0.97 -5.23
C THR A 49 -22.79 1.40 -4.35
N PHE A 50 -21.98 2.34 -4.84
CA PHE A 50 -20.88 2.94 -4.09
C PHE A 50 -21.31 4.22 -3.39
N PHE A 51 -20.98 4.35 -2.10
CA PHE A 51 -21.08 5.59 -1.33
C PHE A 51 -19.68 6.17 -1.16
N CYS A 52 -19.35 7.19 -1.93
CA CYS A 52 -18.03 7.81 -1.98
C CYS A 52 -17.97 9.03 -1.05
N GLU A 53 -16.94 9.12 -0.21
CA GLU A 53 -16.75 10.24 0.73
C GLU A 53 -16.24 11.51 0.06
N ASN A 54 -15.51 11.39 -1.06
CA ASN A 54 -14.85 12.50 -1.75
C ASN A 54 -14.64 12.20 -3.24
N ILE A 55 -14.19 13.21 -3.99
CA ILE A 55 -13.97 13.11 -5.43
C ILE A 55 -12.95 12.02 -5.82
N GLU A 56 -11.90 11.80 -5.03
CA GLU A 56 -10.91 10.74 -5.33
C GLU A 56 -11.55 9.35 -5.29
N THR A 57 -12.40 9.09 -4.30
CA THR A 57 -13.14 7.81 -4.19
C THR A 57 -14.20 7.66 -5.28
N VAL A 58 -14.79 8.77 -5.76
CA VAL A 58 -15.69 8.78 -6.94
C VAL A 58 -14.91 8.41 -8.19
N LEU A 59 -13.78 9.06 -8.46
CA LEU A 59 -12.92 8.78 -9.61
C LEU A 59 -12.46 7.32 -9.62
N GLN A 60 -12.05 6.79 -8.46
CA GLN A 60 -11.67 5.38 -8.31
C GLN A 60 -12.86 4.44 -8.59
N ALA A 61 -14.07 4.77 -8.12
CA ALA A 61 -15.26 3.97 -8.39
C ALA A 61 -15.58 3.92 -9.90
N ILE A 62 -15.61 5.08 -10.56
CA ILE A 62 -15.85 5.18 -12.01
C ILE A 62 -14.76 4.40 -12.76
N ALA A 63 -13.49 4.57 -12.41
CA ALA A 63 -12.39 3.87 -13.06
C ALA A 63 -12.48 2.35 -12.93
N ILE A 64 -12.84 1.84 -11.75
CA ILE A 64 -13.06 0.41 -11.52
C ILE A 64 -14.22 -0.12 -12.35
N ILE A 65 -15.33 0.63 -12.42
CA ILE A 65 -16.49 0.25 -13.24
C ILE A 65 -16.10 0.20 -14.71
N GLU A 66 -15.42 1.22 -15.23
CA GLU A 66 -15.02 1.26 -16.65
C GLU A 66 -14.02 0.16 -17.00
N LEU A 67 -13.04 -0.13 -16.14
CA LEU A 67 -12.13 -1.25 -16.35
C LEU A 67 -12.84 -2.60 -16.29
N ALA A 68 -13.75 -2.80 -15.34
CA ALA A 68 -14.59 -4.00 -15.28
C ALA A 68 -15.42 -4.19 -16.55
N ARG A 69 -16.02 -3.11 -17.08
CA ARG A 69 -16.79 -3.13 -18.34
C ARG A 69 -15.93 -3.48 -19.55
N LYS A 70 -14.64 -3.11 -19.53
CA LYS A 70 -13.63 -3.50 -20.53
C LYS A 70 -13.14 -4.94 -20.35
N GLY A 71 -13.58 -5.67 -19.31
CA GLY A 71 -13.12 -7.02 -19.00
C GLY A 71 -11.71 -7.07 -18.44
N TRP A 72 -11.18 -5.93 -17.96
CA TRP A 72 -9.84 -5.86 -17.39
C TRP A 72 -9.86 -6.16 -15.89
N VAL A 73 -8.89 -6.94 -15.43
CA VAL A 73 -8.59 -7.17 -14.01
C VAL A 73 -7.09 -7.10 -13.80
N GLU A 74 -6.67 -6.78 -12.58
CA GLU A 74 -5.25 -6.70 -12.25
C GLU A 74 -4.54 -8.05 -12.48
N SER A 75 -3.33 -8.00 -13.02
CA SER A 75 -2.43 -9.15 -13.03
C SER A 75 -1.97 -9.48 -11.61
N ILE A 76 -1.94 -10.77 -11.27
CA ILE A 76 -1.42 -11.25 -9.99
C ILE A 76 0.07 -11.58 -10.20
N PRO A 77 1.00 -10.81 -9.63
CA PRO A 77 2.42 -11.13 -9.73
C PRO A 77 2.70 -12.43 -8.98
N ILE A 78 3.47 -13.32 -9.61
CA ILE A 78 3.94 -14.53 -8.95
C ILE A 78 5.01 -14.11 -7.94
N GLN A 79 4.80 -14.46 -6.68
CA GLN A 79 5.74 -14.12 -5.61
C GLN A 79 6.62 -15.34 -5.32
N THR A 80 7.91 -15.24 -5.62
CA THR A 80 8.85 -16.38 -5.50
C THR A 80 9.81 -16.26 -4.32
N ARG A 81 9.74 -15.13 -3.60
CA ARG A 81 10.60 -14.79 -2.45
C ARG A 81 9.77 -14.40 -1.24
N ALA A 82 8.86 -15.29 -0.82
CA ALA A 82 7.94 -15.06 0.30
C ALA A 82 8.60 -15.19 1.69
N TRP A 83 9.57 -14.33 1.99
CA TRP A 83 10.38 -14.33 3.22
C TRP A 83 9.58 -14.49 4.54
N PRO A 84 8.48 -13.74 4.79
CA PRO A 84 7.71 -13.88 6.03
C PRO A 84 7.07 -15.25 6.18
N VAL A 85 6.63 -15.83 5.06
CA VAL A 85 6.01 -17.15 5.05
C VAL A 85 7.07 -18.21 5.29
N LEU A 86 8.27 -18.05 4.73
CA LEU A 86 9.40 -18.95 5.01
C LEU A 86 9.78 -18.95 6.51
N VAL A 87 9.91 -17.76 7.12
CA VAL A 87 10.13 -17.63 8.57
C VAL A 87 9.01 -18.30 9.37
N HIS A 88 7.76 -18.03 9.01
CA HIS A 88 6.61 -18.65 9.66
C HIS A 88 6.67 -20.17 9.58
N GLN A 89 6.97 -20.73 8.41
CA GLN A 89 7.07 -22.18 8.23
C GLN A 89 8.22 -22.78 9.04
N LEU A 90 9.38 -22.11 9.12
CA LEU A 90 10.47 -22.54 9.99
C LEU A 90 10.04 -22.65 11.46
N LEU A 91 9.40 -21.60 11.99
CA LEU A 91 8.90 -21.61 13.36
C LEU A 91 7.82 -22.69 13.57
N ALA A 92 6.90 -22.85 12.62
CA ALA A 92 5.85 -23.86 12.68
C ALA A 92 6.40 -25.30 12.65
N LEU A 93 7.40 -25.58 11.81
CA LEU A 93 8.07 -26.88 11.74
C LEU A 93 8.77 -27.21 13.07
N THR A 94 9.44 -26.25 13.71
CA THR A 94 10.06 -26.49 15.02
C THR A 94 9.03 -26.85 16.10
N LEU A 95 7.85 -26.22 16.08
CA LEU A 95 6.76 -26.57 17.00
C LEU A 95 6.14 -27.93 16.70
N GLN A 96 5.92 -28.25 15.43
CA GLN A 96 5.30 -29.50 15.02
C GLN A 96 6.15 -30.71 15.42
N PHE A 97 7.47 -30.64 15.21
CA PHE A 97 8.38 -31.77 15.43
C PHE A 97 9.06 -31.73 16.81
N GLY A 98 8.98 -30.61 17.53
CA GLY A 98 9.72 -30.38 18.78
C GLY A 98 11.25 -30.25 18.59
N GLY A 99 11.71 -30.24 17.34
CA GLY A 99 13.10 -30.25 16.92
C GLY A 99 13.24 -30.75 15.48
N ILE A 100 13.89 -30.01 14.59
CA ILE A 100 14.06 -30.38 13.18
C ILE A 100 15.40 -29.92 12.62
N SER A 101 16.09 -30.75 11.85
CA SER A 101 17.38 -30.32 11.28
C SER A 101 17.21 -29.25 10.19
N PRO A 102 18.18 -28.33 10.02
CA PRO A 102 18.16 -27.35 8.94
C PRO A 102 18.01 -27.99 7.55
N GLU A 103 18.64 -29.15 7.32
CA GLU A 103 18.55 -29.90 6.07
C GLU A 103 17.13 -30.37 5.81
N ARG A 104 16.45 -30.89 6.83
CA ARG A 104 15.07 -31.36 6.69
C ARG A 104 14.11 -30.21 6.47
N CYS A 105 14.33 -29.06 7.10
CA CYS A 105 13.59 -27.84 6.80
C CYS A 105 13.74 -27.46 5.32
N TRP A 106 14.97 -27.44 4.81
CA TRP A 106 15.23 -27.11 3.40
C TRP A 106 14.53 -28.08 2.45
N GLU A 107 14.64 -29.40 2.67
CA GLU A 107 13.97 -30.42 1.84
C GLU A 107 12.45 -30.23 1.74
N LEU A 108 11.81 -29.86 2.85
CA LEU A 108 10.36 -29.64 2.89
C LEU A 108 9.94 -28.34 2.20
N LEU A 109 10.78 -27.31 2.26
CA LEU A 109 10.43 -25.96 1.84
C LEU A 109 10.90 -25.63 0.42
N CYS A 110 12.01 -26.21 -0.05
CA CYS A 110 12.59 -25.86 -1.35
C CYS A 110 11.69 -26.22 -2.55
N GLY A 111 10.74 -27.15 -2.38
CA GLY A 111 9.76 -27.52 -3.40
C GLY A 111 8.57 -26.58 -3.50
N VAL A 112 8.41 -25.61 -2.59
CA VAL A 112 7.28 -24.68 -2.58
C VAL A 112 7.52 -23.58 -3.63
N PRO A 113 6.59 -23.38 -4.60
CA PRO A 113 6.75 -22.37 -5.66
C PRO A 113 7.04 -20.95 -5.13
N ASP A 114 6.41 -20.57 -4.02
CA ASP A 114 6.57 -19.27 -3.37
C ASP A 114 7.97 -19.01 -2.77
N PHE A 115 8.80 -20.05 -2.68
CA PHE A 115 10.20 -19.99 -2.23
C PHE A 115 11.20 -20.30 -3.36
N SER A 116 10.73 -20.51 -4.60
CA SER A 116 11.58 -20.89 -5.74
C SER A 116 12.66 -19.86 -6.10
N GLY A 117 12.45 -18.60 -5.71
CA GLY A 117 13.42 -17.53 -5.88
C GLY A 117 14.44 -17.43 -4.75
N ILE A 118 14.32 -18.21 -3.67
CA ILE A 118 15.22 -18.21 -2.51
C ILE A 118 16.25 -19.32 -2.68
N SER A 119 17.52 -18.95 -2.71
CA SER A 119 18.62 -19.93 -2.81
C SER A 119 18.92 -20.60 -1.46
N ARG A 120 19.56 -21.77 -1.51
CA ARG A 120 19.99 -22.49 -0.30
C ARG A 120 20.93 -21.64 0.57
N SER A 121 21.85 -20.90 -0.03
CA SER A 121 22.76 -20.03 0.73
C SER A 121 22.02 -18.89 1.44
N GLU A 122 20.99 -18.32 0.82
CA GLU A 122 20.18 -17.30 1.49
C GLU A 122 19.32 -17.89 2.62
N PHE A 123 18.83 -19.12 2.45
CA PHE A 123 18.17 -19.87 3.52
C PHE A 123 19.10 -20.13 4.71
N GLU A 124 20.34 -20.55 4.45
CA GLU A 124 21.35 -20.78 5.49
C GLU A 124 21.66 -19.47 6.26
N VAL A 125 21.83 -18.34 5.54
CA VAL A 125 21.98 -17.01 6.14
C VAL A 125 20.78 -16.63 7.01
N LEU A 126 19.56 -16.94 6.57
CA LEU A 126 18.34 -16.71 7.36
C LEU A 126 18.35 -17.54 8.65
N VAL A 127 18.66 -18.83 8.58
CA VAL A 127 18.69 -19.72 9.75
C VAL A 127 19.77 -19.27 10.74
N GLU A 128 20.97 -18.97 10.26
CA GLU A 128 22.06 -18.44 11.09
C GLU A 128 21.66 -17.14 11.79
N HIS A 129 21.00 -16.24 11.06
CA HIS A 129 20.48 -15.00 11.64
C HIS A 129 19.43 -15.27 12.72
N MET A 130 18.47 -16.16 12.46
CA MET A 130 17.44 -16.53 13.43
C MET A 130 18.03 -17.17 14.68
N ILE A 131 19.11 -17.95 14.57
CA ILE A 131 19.84 -18.50 15.72
C ILE A 131 20.53 -17.38 16.49
N ARG A 132 21.28 -16.51 15.80
CA ARG A 132 22.00 -15.40 16.42
C ARG A 132 21.08 -14.43 17.16
N GLU A 133 19.91 -14.17 16.59
CA GLU A 133 18.88 -13.32 17.18
C GLU A 133 17.98 -14.06 18.18
N ASP A 134 18.27 -15.33 18.49
CA ASP A 134 17.54 -16.15 19.47
C ASP A 134 16.05 -16.38 19.14
N PHE A 135 15.71 -16.32 17.85
CA PHE A 135 14.42 -16.80 17.34
C PHE A 135 14.41 -18.31 17.14
N LEU A 136 15.58 -18.90 16.86
CA LEU A 136 15.81 -20.33 16.83
C LEU A 136 16.95 -20.68 17.78
N PHE A 137 16.96 -21.92 18.24
CA PHE A 137 18.06 -22.49 19.00
C PHE A 137 18.46 -23.83 18.38
N LEU A 138 19.77 -24.05 18.20
CA LEU A 138 20.32 -25.27 17.61
C LEU A 138 20.99 -26.12 18.69
N ALA A 139 20.46 -27.32 18.93
CA ALA A 139 21.07 -28.31 19.83
C ALA A 139 21.03 -29.71 19.24
N GLY A 140 22.16 -30.41 19.29
CA GLY A 140 22.27 -31.78 18.74
C GLY A 140 21.94 -31.87 17.25
N GLY A 141 22.16 -30.80 16.47
CA GLY A 141 21.81 -30.73 15.04
C GLY A 141 20.33 -30.44 14.75
N LEU A 142 19.51 -30.20 15.78
CA LEU A 142 18.09 -29.91 15.64
C LEU A 142 17.78 -28.45 16.01
N LEU A 143 17.05 -27.76 15.14
CA LEU A 143 16.47 -26.45 15.38
C LEU A 143 15.22 -26.60 16.24
N SER A 144 15.16 -25.81 17.30
CA SER A 144 14.00 -25.62 18.18
C SER A 144 13.70 -24.13 18.31
N MET A 145 12.58 -23.79 18.95
CA MET A 145 12.24 -22.39 19.19
C MET A 145 13.23 -21.74 20.18
N GLY A 146 13.71 -20.53 19.85
CA GLY A 146 14.56 -19.75 20.75
C GLY A 146 13.76 -18.90 21.74
N GLU A 147 14.41 -18.37 22.77
CA GLU A 147 13.74 -17.67 23.88
C GLU A 147 13.04 -16.39 23.40
N LYS A 148 13.66 -15.65 22.48
CA LYS A 148 13.04 -14.47 21.85
C LYS A 148 11.80 -14.86 21.04
N ALA A 149 11.81 -15.98 20.31
CA ALA A 149 10.62 -16.43 19.59
C ALA A 149 9.49 -16.82 20.54
N GLU A 150 9.76 -17.53 21.63
CA GLU A 150 8.73 -17.86 22.63
C GLU A 150 8.14 -16.60 23.29
N ARG A 151 8.98 -15.63 23.65
CA ARG A 151 8.52 -14.36 24.23
C ARG A 151 7.62 -13.58 23.27
N VAL A 152 7.96 -13.61 21.99
CA VAL A 152 7.30 -12.83 20.95
C VAL A 152 6.03 -13.51 20.43
N PHE A 153 6.08 -14.81 20.16
CA PHE A 153 5.00 -15.56 19.50
C PHE A 153 4.31 -16.57 20.40
N GLY A 154 4.87 -16.93 21.56
CA GLY A 154 4.37 -18.01 22.44
C GLY A 154 3.10 -17.70 23.23
N ARG A 155 2.67 -16.43 23.25
CA ARG A 155 1.42 -16.04 23.94
C ARG A 155 0.22 -16.79 23.35
N LYS A 156 -0.72 -17.16 24.24
CA LYS A 156 -1.96 -17.88 23.89
C LYS A 156 -1.70 -19.16 23.08
N ASN A 157 -0.75 -19.99 23.52
CA ASN A 157 -0.38 -21.26 22.85
C ASN A 157 0.01 -21.05 21.38
N PHE A 158 0.91 -20.11 21.12
CA PHE A 158 1.38 -19.79 19.77
C PHE A 158 0.28 -19.37 18.79
N MET A 159 -0.82 -18.76 19.28
CA MET A 159 -1.93 -18.30 18.45
C MET A 159 -1.50 -17.39 17.30
N GLU A 160 -0.41 -16.64 17.47
CA GLU A 160 0.16 -15.80 16.40
C GLU A 160 0.72 -16.60 15.22
N LEU A 161 1.08 -17.87 15.41
CA LEU A 161 1.60 -18.77 14.37
C LEU A 161 0.50 -19.58 13.65
N TYR A 162 -0.78 -19.35 13.97
CA TYR A 162 -1.90 -19.97 13.23
C TYR A 162 -2.24 -19.23 11.93
N ALA A 163 -1.78 -17.99 11.78
CA ALA A 163 -2.05 -17.17 10.61
C ALA A 163 -0.77 -16.41 10.20
N VAL A 164 -0.51 -16.38 8.89
CA VAL A 164 0.60 -15.63 8.30
C VAL A 164 0.35 -14.11 8.24
N PHE A 165 -0.92 -13.71 8.35
CA PHE A 165 -1.35 -12.30 8.39
C PHE A 165 -1.62 -11.82 9.82
N SER A 166 -1.79 -10.50 9.95
CA SER A 166 -2.23 -9.86 11.20
C SER A 166 -3.60 -9.23 10.96
N SER A 167 -4.52 -9.41 11.90
CA SER A 167 -5.75 -8.62 11.91
C SER A 167 -5.46 -7.24 12.50
N PRO A 168 -6.04 -6.15 11.96
CA PRO A 168 -5.94 -4.84 12.57
C PRO A 168 -6.41 -4.88 14.02
N VAL A 169 -5.59 -4.34 14.93
CA VAL A 169 -5.97 -4.20 16.33
C VAL A 169 -6.74 -2.89 16.48
N MET A 170 -7.96 -2.97 16.99
CA MET A 170 -8.83 -1.81 17.17
C MET A 170 -8.89 -1.39 18.65
N TYR A 171 -8.87 -0.09 18.89
CA TYR A 171 -9.10 0.56 20.17
C TYR A 171 -10.50 1.16 20.18
N LYS A 172 -11.26 1.01 21.26
CA LYS A 172 -12.53 1.72 21.45
C LYS A 172 -12.26 3.17 21.83
N VAL A 173 -13.01 4.11 21.27
CA VAL A 173 -12.96 5.52 21.65
C VAL A 173 -14.15 5.83 22.54
N GLU A 174 -13.88 6.33 23.74
CA GLU A 174 -14.90 6.51 24.78
C GLU A 174 -14.86 7.92 25.36
N THR A 175 -16.04 8.45 25.71
CA THR A 175 -16.16 9.66 26.53
C THR A 175 -15.75 9.37 27.98
N PRO A 176 -15.50 10.41 28.83
CA PRO A 176 -15.24 10.19 30.25
C PRO A 176 -16.41 9.55 30.99
N ALA A 177 -17.64 9.68 30.45
CA ALA A 177 -18.84 9.03 30.94
C ALA A 177 -18.98 7.55 30.51
N GLY A 178 -18.04 7.01 29.72
CA GLY A 178 -18.03 5.61 29.30
C GLY A 178 -18.82 5.31 28.01
N TYR A 179 -19.39 6.32 27.34
CA TYR A 179 -20.05 6.11 26.05
C TYR A 179 -19.03 5.86 24.94
N THR A 180 -19.15 4.74 24.23
CA THR A 180 -18.34 4.43 23.04
C THR A 180 -18.82 5.24 21.85
N ILE A 181 -17.92 6.05 21.28
CA ILE A 181 -18.16 6.90 20.11
C ILE A 181 -17.80 6.17 18.81
N GLY A 182 -16.83 5.26 18.88
CA GLY A 182 -16.36 4.49 17.74
C GLY A 182 -15.09 3.72 18.07
N SER A 183 -14.27 3.48 17.06
CA SER A 183 -12.99 2.80 17.22
C SER A 183 -11.87 3.53 16.48
N LEU A 184 -10.62 3.17 16.77
CA LEU A 184 -9.41 3.60 16.06
C LEU A 184 -8.48 2.40 15.86
N GLU A 185 -7.73 2.36 14.77
CA GLU A 185 -6.71 1.33 14.56
C GLU A 185 -5.47 1.62 15.43
N GLN A 186 -4.83 0.57 15.96
CA GLN A 186 -3.65 0.69 16.81
C GLN A 186 -2.55 1.54 16.18
N SER A 187 -2.29 1.39 14.88
CA SER A 187 -1.27 2.16 14.17
C SER A 187 -1.50 3.68 14.29
N PHE A 188 -2.77 4.13 14.27
CA PHE A 188 -3.14 5.52 14.49
C PHE A 188 -2.99 5.92 15.96
N VAL A 189 -3.45 5.05 16.88
CA VAL A 189 -3.35 5.28 18.33
C VAL A 189 -1.90 5.41 18.79
N ASP A 190 -0.98 4.62 18.24
CA ASP A 190 0.45 4.64 18.58
C ASP A 190 1.10 6.00 18.23
N ARG A 191 0.49 6.82 17.37
CA ARG A 191 0.92 8.19 17.05
C ARG A 191 0.28 9.25 17.95
N LEU A 192 -0.72 8.89 18.74
CA LEU A 192 -1.44 9.82 19.60
C LEU A 192 -0.67 10.05 20.90
N VAL A 193 -0.58 11.33 21.26
CA VAL A 193 -0.04 11.78 22.55
C VAL A 193 -1.20 12.30 23.39
N ALA A 194 -1.37 11.75 24.59
CA ALA A 194 -2.38 12.18 25.53
C ALA A 194 -2.28 13.68 25.80
N GLN A 195 -3.42 14.35 25.89
CA GLN A 195 -3.62 15.79 26.11
C GLN A 195 -3.08 16.71 25.00
N MET A 196 -2.35 16.18 24.02
CA MET A 196 -1.79 16.98 22.91
C MET A 196 -2.45 16.67 21.58
N SER A 197 -2.87 15.42 21.37
CA SER A 197 -3.42 14.98 20.09
C SER A 197 -4.92 15.19 20.04
N SER A 198 -5.38 15.75 18.92
CA SER A 198 -6.81 15.82 18.59
C SER A 198 -7.06 15.24 17.21
N PHE A 199 -8.14 14.47 17.06
CA PHE A 199 -8.48 13.77 15.84
C PHE A 199 -9.96 13.88 15.50
N LEU A 200 -10.33 13.63 14.24
CA LEU A 200 -11.72 13.60 13.80
C LEU A 200 -12.26 12.17 13.88
N LEU A 201 -13.43 11.97 14.49
CA LEU A 201 -14.15 10.71 14.46
C LEU A 201 -15.64 10.99 14.32
N SER A 202 -16.26 10.33 13.34
CA SER A 202 -17.68 10.56 12.99
C SER A 202 -18.00 12.03 12.73
N GLY A 203 -17.08 12.75 12.06
CA GLY A 203 -17.23 14.16 11.70
C GLY A 203 -17.01 15.16 12.85
N GLN A 204 -16.76 14.69 14.07
CA GLN A 204 -16.50 15.54 15.24
C GLN A 204 -15.04 15.46 15.66
N ALA A 205 -14.50 16.57 16.19
CA ALA A 205 -13.15 16.61 16.71
C ALA A 205 -13.10 16.22 18.19
N TRP A 206 -12.09 15.43 18.55
CA TRP A 206 -11.91 14.84 19.86
C TRP A 206 -10.46 15.00 20.31
N THR A 207 -10.23 15.47 21.53
CA THR A 207 -8.91 15.53 22.17
C THR A 207 -8.70 14.28 23.00
N VAL A 208 -7.54 13.63 22.84
CA VAL A 208 -7.14 12.46 23.61
C VAL A 208 -6.86 12.88 25.05
N MET A 209 -7.55 12.27 26.02
CA MET A 209 -7.27 12.49 27.44
C MET A 209 -6.33 11.41 28.00
N HIS A 210 -6.60 10.15 27.65
CA HIS A 210 -5.86 9.00 28.15
C HIS A 210 -5.95 7.84 27.16
N ILE A 211 -4.87 7.07 27.04
CA ILE A 211 -4.80 5.85 26.21
C ILE A 211 -4.50 4.68 27.14
N ASN A 212 -5.41 3.70 27.19
CA ASN A 212 -5.19 2.45 27.89
C ASN A 212 -4.90 1.35 26.86
N HIS A 213 -3.63 0.93 26.77
CA HIS A 213 -3.19 -0.09 25.83
C HIS A 213 -3.61 -1.52 26.25
N GLU A 214 -3.81 -1.77 27.55
CA GLU A 214 -4.24 -3.08 28.05
C GLU A 214 -5.71 -3.34 27.71
N GLU A 215 -6.57 -2.37 27.96
CA GLU A 215 -8.00 -2.43 27.66
C GLU A 215 -8.33 -2.08 26.20
N ARG A 216 -7.34 -1.57 25.45
CA ARG A 216 -7.50 -1.02 24.10
C ARG A 216 -8.59 0.04 24.05
N THR A 217 -8.50 1.03 24.93
CA THR A 217 -9.43 2.16 25.01
C THR A 217 -8.70 3.50 24.89
N VAL A 218 -9.32 4.46 24.23
CA VAL A 218 -8.88 5.86 24.14
C VAL A 218 -9.98 6.72 24.71
N ARG A 219 -9.73 7.37 25.85
CA ARG A 219 -10.66 8.33 26.44
C ARG A 219 -10.48 9.69 25.80
N VAL A 220 -11.57 10.31 25.40
CA VAL A 220 -11.56 11.60 24.68
C VAL A 220 -12.58 12.59 25.19
N VAL A 221 -12.34 13.87 24.93
CA VAL A 221 -13.29 14.97 25.14
C VAL A 221 -13.48 15.78 23.85
N PRO A 222 -14.61 16.50 23.67
CA PRO A 222 -14.83 17.32 22.49
C PRO A 222 -13.71 18.35 22.27
N ALA A 223 -13.30 18.53 21.02
CA ALA A 223 -12.26 19.45 20.61
C ALA A 223 -12.77 20.42 19.53
N PRO A 224 -12.18 21.62 19.40
CA PRO A 224 -12.54 22.56 18.34
C PRO A 224 -12.04 22.11 16.95
N ARG A 225 -10.91 21.38 16.88
CA ARG A 225 -10.30 20.89 15.63
C ARG A 225 -9.56 19.57 15.88
N GLY A 226 -9.39 18.77 14.84
CA GLY A 226 -8.64 17.51 14.91
C GLY A 226 -8.11 17.09 13.54
N LYS A 227 -7.09 16.22 13.53
CA LYS A 227 -6.57 15.60 12.31
C LYS A 227 -7.43 14.39 11.90
N LYS A 228 -7.72 14.19 10.61
CA LYS A 228 -8.42 12.98 10.14
C LYS A 228 -7.54 11.74 10.45
N PRO A 229 -8.09 10.70 11.09
CA PRO A 229 -7.38 9.44 11.26
C PRO A 229 -7.02 8.85 9.91
N SER A 230 -5.76 8.47 9.74
CA SER A 230 -5.36 7.63 8.62
C SER A 230 -5.55 6.18 9.03
N TRP A 231 -6.45 5.51 8.31
CA TRP A 231 -6.74 4.08 8.44
C TRP A 231 -5.86 3.32 7.46
N GLY A 232 -5.24 2.23 7.90
CA GLY A 232 -4.18 1.56 7.16
C GLY A 232 -2.90 1.52 7.98
N GLY A 233 -2.23 0.37 7.91
CA GLY A 233 -0.97 0.12 8.61
C GLY A 233 0.15 1.08 8.19
N PHE A 234 1.37 0.76 8.62
CA PHE A 234 2.57 1.56 8.34
C PHE A 234 2.83 1.84 6.84
N ALA A 235 2.14 1.17 5.92
CA ALA A 235 2.38 1.22 4.48
C ALA A 235 1.23 1.91 3.69
N PRO A 236 1.56 2.72 2.67
CA PRO A 236 0.57 3.44 1.85
C PRO A 236 -0.26 2.50 0.98
N GLN A 237 -1.55 2.81 0.78
CA GLN A 237 -2.37 2.11 -0.21
C GLN A 237 -1.95 2.54 -1.63
N LEU A 238 -1.28 1.64 -2.35
CA LEU A 238 -0.80 1.88 -3.72
C LEU A 238 -1.82 1.37 -4.74
N LEU A 239 -2.28 2.26 -5.62
CA LEU A 239 -3.12 1.92 -6.76
C LEU A 239 -2.26 1.52 -7.96
N GLY A 240 -2.79 0.60 -8.78
CA GLY A 240 -2.14 0.10 -9.98
C GLY A 240 -2.11 1.12 -11.14
N PHE A 241 -1.18 0.92 -12.07
CA PHE A 241 -0.97 1.79 -13.24
C PHE A 241 -2.25 1.98 -14.05
N GLU A 242 -2.89 0.89 -14.49
CA GLU A 242 -4.07 0.93 -15.36
C GLU A 242 -5.26 1.64 -14.72
N LEU A 243 -5.44 1.46 -13.40
CA LEU A 243 -6.48 2.16 -12.64
C LEU A 243 -6.23 3.67 -12.63
N CYS A 244 -5.00 4.10 -12.35
CA CYS A 244 -4.65 5.51 -12.38
C CYS A 244 -4.73 6.11 -13.79
N GLN A 245 -4.34 5.36 -14.83
CA GLN A 245 -4.52 5.80 -16.23
C GLN A 245 -6.01 5.96 -16.58
N GLN A 246 -6.87 5.04 -16.14
CA GLN A 246 -8.31 5.18 -16.34
C GLN A 246 -8.88 6.42 -15.64
N ILE A 247 -8.38 6.75 -14.44
CA ILE A 247 -8.72 8.01 -13.75
C ILE A 247 -8.27 9.22 -14.58
N ALA A 248 -7.06 9.19 -15.13
CA ALA A 248 -6.57 10.26 -16.01
C ALA A 248 -7.48 10.44 -17.24
N GLU A 249 -7.88 9.35 -17.90
CA GLU A 249 -8.84 9.39 -19.02
C GLU A 249 -10.16 10.05 -18.61
N ILE A 250 -10.74 9.66 -17.46
CA ILE A 250 -12.00 10.23 -16.96
C ILE A 250 -11.89 11.74 -16.76
N LEU A 251 -10.73 12.23 -16.33
CA LEU A 251 -10.48 13.65 -16.11
C LEU A 251 -10.26 14.44 -17.42
N GLN A 252 -9.81 13.78 -18.49
CA GLN A 252 -9.57 14.43 -19.78
C GLN A 252 -10.85 14.64 -20.62
N PHE A 253 -11.80 13.70 -20.53
CA PHE A 253 -13.02 13.70 -21.33
C PHE A 253 -14.19 14.37 -20.59
N GLU A 254 -14.82 15.36 -21.23
CA GLU A 254 -16.07 15.97 -20.78
C GLU A 254 -17.26 15.13 -21.23
N CYS A 255 -17.46 14.01 -20.56
CA CYS A 255 -18.66 13.18 -20.74
C CYS A 255 -19.42 13.05 -19.43
N SER A 256 -20.75 13.09 -19.54
CA SER A 256 -21.63 12.72 -18.45
C SER A 256 -21.51 11.22 -18.18
N ILE A 257 -21.36 10.85 -16.91
CA ILE A 257 -21.26 9.45 -16.50
C ILE A 257 -22.69 8.97 -16.17
N PRO A 258 -23.26 8.00 -16.91
CA PRO A 258 -24.69 7.72 -16.84
C PRO A 258 -25.15 7.03 -15.55
N TYR A 259 -24.22 6.54 -14.74
CA TYR A 259 -24.50 5.76 -13.53
C TYR A 259 -24.10 6.47 -12.22
N ILE A 260 -23.76 7.76 -12.28
CA ILE A 260 -23.60 8.60 -11.08
C ILE A 260 -24.79 9.55 -10.94
N ASP A 261 -25.08 9.99 -9.72
CA ASP A 261 -26.15 10.97 -9.49
C ASP A 261 -25.73 12.38 -9.94
N ALA A 262 -26.73 13.25 -10.15
CA ALA A 262 -26.51 14.60 -10.67
C ALA A 262 -25.61 15.47 -9.76
N LYS A 263 -25.63 15.28 -8.44
CA LYS A 263 -24.75 16.06 -7.54
C LYS A 263 -23.31 15.62 -7.69
N THR A 264 -23.07 14.30 -7.80
CA THR A 264 -21.74 13.76 -8.06
C THR A 264 -21.20 14.20 -9.42
N GLN A 265 -22.06 14.28 -10.45
CA GLN A 265 -21.66 14.80 -11.76
C GLN A 265 -21.17 16.26 -11.68
N VAL A 266 -21.87 17.13 -10.94
CA VAL A 266 -21.44 18.53 -10.73
C VAL A 266 -20.06 18.60 -10.07
N VAL A 267 -19.84 17.83 -8.99
CA VAL A 267 -18.54 17.81 -8.29
C VAL A 267 -17.42 17.27 -9.19
N LEU A 268 -17.72 16.26 -10.02
CA LEU A 268 -16.77 15.74 -11.00
C LEU A 268 -16.41 16.79 -12.05
N ASP A 269 -17.39 17.53 -12.56
CA ASP A 269 -17.18 18.54 -13.60
C ASP A 269 -16.42 19.77 -13.05
N GLU A 270 -16.68 20.17 -11.80
CA GLU A 270 -15.86 21.17 -11.09
C GLU A 270 -14.40 20.70 -10.96
N TYR A 271 -14.18 19.46 -10.53
CA TYR A 271 -12.83 18.93 -10.38
C TYR A 271 -12.10 18.75 -11.73
N ARG A 272 -12.82 18.35 -12.77
CA ARG A 272 -12.31 18.33 -14.16
C ARG A 272 -11.88 19.73 -14.56
N PHE A 273 -12.71 20.75 -14.35
CA PHE A 273 -12.39 22.13 -14.70
C PHE A 273 -11.06 22.59 -14.06
N ASP A 274 -10.85 22.25 -12.78
CA ASP A 274 -9.63 22.62 -12.05
C ASP A 274 -8.38 21.88 -12.53
N ILE A 275 -8.48 20.57 -12.82
CA ILE A 275 -7.32 19.72 -13.13
C ILE A 275 -6.97 19.70 -14.63
N ARG A 276 -7.97 19.80 -15.50
CA ARG A 276 -7.86 19.63 -16.95
C ARG A 276 -6.76 20.48 -17.61
N PRO A 277 -6.56 21.77 -17.25
CA PRO A 277 -5.45 22.58 -17.78
C PRO A 277 -4.07 21.95 -17.55
N PHE A 278 -3.92 21.13 -16.51
CA PHE A 278 -2.66 20.50 -16.14
C PHE A 278 -2.48 19.09 -16.72
N ILE A 279 -3.50 18.48 -17.32
CA ILE A 279 -3.42 17.07 -17.80
C ILE A 279 -3.67 16.88 -19.29
N LEU A 280 -4.21 17.88 -20.00
CA LEU A 280 -4.55 17.77 -21.44
C LEU A 280 -3.36 17.90 -22.39
N GLU A 281 -2.29 18.60 -22.00
CA GLU A 281 -1.28 19.04 -22.97
C GLU A 281 -0.21 17.99 -23.32
N GLY A 282 -0.38 16.71 -22.93
CA GLY A 282 0.44 15.58 -23.40
C GLY A 282 1.96 15.70 -23.23
N ARG A 283 2.48 16.77 -22.61
CA ARG A 283 3.90 17.17 -22.69
C ARG A 283 4.49 17.47 -21.32
N ALA A 284 4.06 16.68 -20.35
CA ALA A 284 4.30 16.77 -18.91
C ALA A 284 3.19 17.52 -18.19
N SER A 285 2.29 16.75 -17.59
CA SER A 285 1.20 17.23 -16.77
C SER A 285 1.73 17.90 -15.50
N ILE A 286 2.29 19.10 -15.62
CA ILE A 286 2.99 19.81 -14.56
C ILE A 286 2.19 21.02 -14.13
N GLN A 287 1.97 21.13 -12.82
CA GLN A 287 1.40 22.31 -12.19
C GLN A 287 2.48 22.99 -11.33
N MET A 288 2.70 24.28 -11.60
CA MET A 288 3.65 25.10 -10.88
C MET A 288 2.95 25.84 -9.74
N GLU A 289 3.54 25.78 -8.55
CA GLU A 289 3.16 26.56 -7.38
C GLU A 289 4.36 27.43 -6.95
N THR A 290 4.17 28.37 -6.03
CA THR A 290 5.21 29.35 -5.65
C THR A 290 6.48 28.72 -5.08
N ASP A 291 6.35 27.62 -4.34
CA ASP A 291 7.42 26.94 -3.60
C ASP A 291 7.65 25.49 -4.03
N ARG A 292 6.87 24.99 -4.99
CA ARG A 292 6.82 23.57 -5.35
C ARG A 292 6.33 23.33 -6.76
N VAL A 293 6.53 22.11 -7.21
CA VAL A 293 5.99 21.60 -8.48
C VAL A 293 5.24 20.31 -8.25
N LEU A 294 4.09 20.20 -8.89
CA LEU A 294 3.30 18.98 -8.95
C LEU A 294 3.44 18.38 -10.34
N TRP A 295 3.96 17.16 -10.42
CA TRP A 295 4.00 16.37 -11.65
C TRP A 295 2.90 15.30 -11.58
N TRP A 296 1.82 15.52 -12.33
CA TRP A 296 0.64 14.66 -12.44
C TRP A 296 0.89 13.48 -13.38
N THR A 297 1.49 12.41 -12.86
CA THR A 297 1.88 11.24 -13.66
C THR A 297 0.72 10.30 -13.95
N PHE A 298 -0.23 10.18 -13.00
CA PHE A 298 -1.23 9.11 -12.97
C PHE A 298 -0.64 7.72 -13.20
N ALA A 299 0.60 7.51 -12.77
CA ALA A 299 1.35 6.28 -13.04
C ALA A 299 1.11 5.18 -11.98
N GLY A 300 0.35 5.48 -10.93
CA GLY A 300 0.14 4.55 -9.82
C GLY A 300 1.24 4.63 -8.76
N GLY A 301 0.94 4.03 -7.61
CA GLY A 301 1.70 4.25 -6.38
C GLY A 301 3.13 3.75 -6.45
N GLN A 302 3.36 2.54 -6.98
CA GLN A 302 4.70 1.96 -7.06
C GLN A 302 5.59 2.73 -8.04
N ILE A 303 5.08 3.08 -9.22
CA ILE A 303 5.85 3.84 -10.22
C ILE A 303 6.23 5.22 -9.66
N ASN A 304 5.30 5.91 -9.00
CA ASN A 304 5.60 7.21 -8.41
C ASN A 304 6.61 7.13 -7.26
N HIS A 305 6.57 6.08 -6.43
CA HIS A 305 7.60 5.86 -5.41
C HIS A 305 8.97 5.57 -6.03
N THR A 306 9.04 4.76 -7.11
CA THR A 306 10.28 4.55 -7.85
C THR A 306 10.83 5.87 -8.42
N LEU A 307 9.98 6.66 -9.08
CA LEU A 307 10.36 7.96 -9.65
C LEU A 307 10.88 8.92 -8.58
N LYS A 308 10.23 8.97 -7.41
CA LYS A 308 10.69 9.75 -6.26
C LYS A 308 12.15 9.44 -5.93
N TYR A 309 12.51 8.17 -5.73
CA TYR A 309 13.89 7.85 -5.35
C TYR A 309 14.88 8.07 -6.49
N GLY A 310 14.49 7.81 -7.73
CA GLY A 310 15.32 8.10 -8.90
C GLY A 310 15.66 9.59 -9.02
N LEU A 311 14.68 10.47 -8.78
CA LEU A 311 14.88 11.92 -8.78
C LEU A 311 15.74 12.38 -7.59
N GLN A 312 15.60 11.77 -6.42
CA GLN A 312 16.39 12.13 -5.23
C GLN A 312 17.87 11.70 -5.33
N PHE A 313 18.24 10.79 -6.23
CA PHE A 313 19.61 10.26 -6.33
C PHE A 313 20.68 11.33 -6.61
N HIS A 314 20.32 12.42 -7.29
CA HIS A 314 21.24 13.51 -7.64
C HIS A 314 20.72 14.90 -7.24
N HIS A 315 19.65 14.95 -6.46
CA HIS A 315 19.02 16.20 -6.04
C HIS A 315 18.65 16.14 -4.56
N ASP A 316 18.90 17.23 -3.84
CA ASP A 316 18.45 17.43 -2.46
C ASP A 316 16.97 17.85 -2.38
N TRP A 317 16.16 17.46 -3.38
CA TRP A 317 14.74 17.77 -3.42
C TRP A 317 13.96 16.96 -2.38
N MET A 318 13.04 17.65 -1.73
CA MET A 318 12.01 17.03 -0.93
C MET A 318 10.90 16.57 -1.88
N ILE A 319 10.77 15.25 -2.05
CA ILE A 319 9.77 14.65 -2.95
C ILE A 319 8.79 13.78 -2.16
N VAL A 320 7.51 14.10 -2.31
CA VAL A 320 6.39 13.31 -1.80
C VAL A 320 5.63 12.73 -2.99
N SER A 321 5.39 11.43 -2.96
CA SER A 321 4.67 10.70 -4.01
C SER A 321 3.34 10.17 -3.49
N ASP A 322 2.28 10.29 -4.29
CA ASP A 322 1.02 9.57 -4.12
C ASP A 322 0.70 8.74 -5.38
N ASN A 323 -0.54 8.27 -5.52
CA ASN A 323 -0.96 7.44 -6.66
C ASN A 323 -1.08 8.21 -7.99
N PHE A 324 -1.22 9.53 -7.93
CA PHE A 324 -1.57 10.41 -9.05
C PHE A 324 -0.45 11.38 -9.41
N LYS A 325 0.40 11.78 -8.45
CA LYS A 325 1.40 12.81 -8.66
C LYS A 325 2.65 12.67 -7.77
N LEU A 326 3.67 13.41 -8.19
CA LEU A 326 4.87 13.74 -7.42
C LEU A 326 4.81 15.22 -7.04
N LYS A 327 4.92 15.51 -5.75
CA LYS A 327 5.12 16.87 -5.22
C LYS A 327 6.60 17.05 -4.91
N ILE A 328 7.22 18.05 -5.54
CA ILE A 328 8.66 18.31 -5.51
C ILE A 328 8.89 19.71 -4.93
N GLU A 329 9.75 19.83 -3.91
CA GLU A 329 10.11 21.08 -3.21
C GLU A 329 11.64 21.21 -3.09
N GLY A 330 12.19 22.43 -3.21
CA GLY A 330 13.62 22.71 -3.02
C GLY A 330 14.15 23.95 -3.75
N ASP A 331 15.33 24.43 -3.34
CA ASP A 331 15.94 25.72 -3.75
C ASP A 331 16.23 25.88 -5.27
N SER A 332 16.00 24.83 -6.06
CA SER A 332 16.22 24.78 -7.51
C SER A 332 14.98 24.34 -8.31
N VAL A 333 13.80 24.26 -7.72
CA VAL A 333 12.58 23.66 -8.31
C VAL A 333 11.87 24.54 -9.38
N GLY A 334 12.45 25.67 -9.78
CA GLY A 334 11.84 26.63 -10.72
C GLY A 334 11.68 26.19 -12.18
N TYR A 335 10.98 27.03 -12.97
CA TYR A 335 10.59 26.85 -14.39
C TYR A 335 11.71 26.36 -15.33
N ALA A 336 12.99 26.55 -15.01
CA ALA A 336 14.09 26.07 -15.84
C ALA A 336 14.55 24.64 -15.50
N THR A 337 14.13 24.07 -14.37
CA THR A 337 14.70 22.83 -13.84
C THR A 337 13.79 21.62 -14.06
N LEU A 338 12.45 21.77 -13.97
CA LEU A 338 11.49 20.67 -14.19
C LEU A 338 10.86 20.71 -15.59
N THR A 339 10.42 21.88 -16.03
CA THR A 339 10.26 22.14 -17.47
C THR A 339 11.59 21.99 -18.18
N GLY A 340 12.74 22.15 -17.51
CA GLY A 340 14.06 21.76 -18.01
C GLY A 340 14.33 20.26 -18.02
N ALA A 341 13.97 19.54 -16.94
CA ALA A 341 14.12 18.09 -16.80
C ALA A 341 13.34 17.32 -17.85
N ILE A 342 12.25 17.92 -18.33
CA ILE A 342 11.38 17.36 -19.36
C ILE A 342 11.47 18.16 -20.69
N ARG A 343 12.10 19.35 -20.70
CA ARG A 343 12.42 20.21 -21.86
C ARG A 343 13.68 21.09 -21.59
N LEU A 344 14.85 20.57 -21.95
CA LEU A 344 16.07 21.34 -22.29
C LEU A 344 16.70 22.23 -21.19
N GLN A 345 17.07 21.64 -20.04
CA GLN A 345 18.33 22.00 -19.34
C GLN A 345 19.27 20.78 -19.21
N PRO A 346 20.62 20.94 -19.26
CA PRO A 346 21.53 19.82 -19.53
C PRO A 346 21.66 18.78 -18.41
N LEU A 347 21.37 19.12 -17.13
CA LEU A 347 21.66 18.24 -15.99
C LEU A 347 20.45 17.38 -15.58
N SER A 348 19.25 17.96 -15.52
CA SER A 348 18.03 17.26 -15.12
C SER A 348 17.43 16.40 -16.25
N LEU A 349 17.61 16.79 -17.52
CA LEU A 349 17.32 15.93 -18.68
C LEU A 349 18.13 14.64 -18.66
N ARG A 350 19.41 14.74 -18.28
CA ARG A 350 20.30 13.57 -18.22
C ARG A 350 19.80 12.58 -17.19
N LEU A 351 19.18 13.02 -16.10
CA LEU A 351 18.68 12.11 -15.08
C LEU A 351 17.46 11.35 -15.56
N ILE A 352 16.43 12.03 -16.08
CA ILE A 352 15.24 11.33 -16.63
C ILE A 352 15.64 10.46 -17.83
N ALA A 353 16.53 10.94 -18.71
CA ALA A 353 17.06 10.15 -19.80
C ALA A 353 17.81 8.90 -19.31
N ARG A 354 18.55 8.99 -18.21
CA ARG A 354 19.20 7.82 -17.57
C ARG A 354 18.17 6.89 -16.94
N MET A 355 17.13 7.41 -16.29
CA MET A 355 16.08 6.62 -15.63
C MET A 355 15.24 5.78 -16.60
N ILE A 356 15.30 6.04 -17.90
CA ILE A 356 14.68 5.19 -18.94
C ILE A 356 15.48 3.89 -19.16
N HIS A 357 16.74 3.86 -18.73
CA HIS A 357 17.61 2.70 -18.87
C HIS A 357 17.64 1.89 -17.57
N LEU A 358 17.45 0.58 -17.66
CA LEU A 358 17.51 -0.32 -16.49
C LEU A 358 18.89 -0.28 -15.82
N GLU A 359 19.93 0.04 -16.57
CA GLU A 359 21.32 0.21 -16.13
C GLU A 359 21.46 1.32 -15.08
N PHE A 360 20.66 2.38 -15.16
CA PHE A 360 20.65 3.42 -14.12
C PHE A 360 20.19 2.84 -12.78
N TRP A 361 19.11 2.07 -12.80
CA TRP A 361 18.48 1.52 -11.60
C TRP A 361 19.29 0.37 -10.99
N LYS A 362 19.96 -0.43 -11.83
CA LYS A 362 20.83 -1.55 -11.42
C LYS A 362 22.26 -1.12 -11.07
N ALA A 363 22.59 0.17 -11.21
CA ALA A 363 23.92 0.65 -10.85
C ALA A 363 24.11 0.54 -9.32
N PRO A 364 25.26 0.03 -8.83
CA PRO A 364 25.47 -0.20 -7.40
C PRO A 364 25.29 1.04 -6.51
N ASP A 365 25.58 2.23 -7.04
CA ASP A 365 25.41 3.49 -6.30
C ASP A 365 23.94 3.89 -6.20
N THR A 366 23.18 3.75 -7.30
CA THR A 366 21.74 4.01 -7.34
C THR A 366 21.00 3.05 -6.42
N GLU A 367 21.29 1.75 -6.53
CA GLU A 367 20.70 0.76 -5.63
C GLU A 367 20.99 1.13 -4.18
N ARG A 368 22.27 1.28 -3.80
CA ARG A 368 22.65 1.62 -2.41
C ARG A 368 21.94 2.87 -1.90
N PHE A 369 21.81 3.89 -2.73
CA PHE A 369 21.05 5.08 -2.37
C PHE A 369 19.58 4.78 -2.08
N ILE A 370 18.89 4.07 -3.00
CA ILE A 370 17.48 3.71 -2.84
C ILE A 370 17.29 2.88 -1.56
N TRP A 371 18.11 1.83 -1.38
CA TRP A 371 18.07 0.95 -0.20
C TRP A 371 18.24 1.72 1.10
N SER A 372 19.12 2.73 1.13
CA SER A 372 19.34 3.56 2.33
C SER A 372 18.18 4.52 2.67
N ARG A 373 17.28 4.77 1.71
CA ARG A 373 16.16 5.71 1.84
C ARG A 373 14.81 5.03 1.99
N LEU A 374 14.73 3.71 1.78
CA LEU A 374 13.50 2.96 1.98
C LEU A 374 13.05 3.06 3.44
N PRO A 375 11.74 3.33 3.69
CA PRO A 375 11.22 3.41 5.04
C PRO A 375 11.18 2.02 5.70
N ASP A 376 11.23 1.96 7.02
CA ASP A 376 11.07 0.70 7.77
C ASP A 376 9.58 0.35 7.93
N TYR A 377 8.89 0.09 6.81
CA TYR A 377 7.50 -0.35 6.83
C TYR A 377 7.39 -1.80 7.28
N ARG A 378 6.53 -2.04 8.26
CA ARG A 378 6.17 -3.39 8.72
C ARG A 378 5.00 -3.92 7.91
N LEU A 379 5.30 -4.70 6.88
CA LEU A 379 4.32 -5.35 6.00
C LEU A 379 3.87 -6.71 6.57
N SER A 380 4.69 -7.34 7.42
CA SER A 380 4.36 -8.58 8.10
C SER A 380 4.86 -8.60 9.54
N LYS A 381 4.13 -9.30 10.42
CA LYS A 381 4.57 -9.54 11.80
C LYS A 381 5.84 -10.41 11.89
N PHE A 382 6.16 -11.17 10.83
CA PHE A 382 7.39 -11.98 10.76
C PHE A 382 8.58 -11.21 10.20
N GLN A 383 8.38 -10.00 9.67
CA GLN A 383 9.45 -9.19 9.09
C GLN A 383 10.54 -8.83 10.13
N LYS A 384 10.17 -8.68 11.41
CA LYS A 384 11.10 -8.42 12.53
C LYS A 384 12.07 -9.57 12.83
N VAL A 385 11.84 -10.74 12.25
CA VAL A 385 12.68 -11.94 12.39
C VAL A 385 13.71 -12.03 11.26
N LEU A 386 13.49 -11.29 10.17
CA LEU A 386 14.34 -11.35 8.99
C LEU A 386 15.64 -10.57 9.20
N PRO A 387 16.74 -11.02 8.57
CA PRO A 387 17.88 -10.18 8.29
C PRO A 387 17.44 -8.84 7.68
N PHE A 388 18.12 -7.76 8.06
CA PHE A 388 17.79 -6.41 7.59
C PHE A 388 17.69 -6.31 6.07
N VAL A 389 18.58 -6.99 5.33
CA VAL A 389 18.59 -7.00 3.86
C VAL A 389 17.31 -7.62 3.27
N TYR A 390 16.81 -8.74 3.82
CA TYR A 390 15.58 -9.39 3.34
C TYR A 390 14.32 -8.62 3.75
N SER A 391 14.35 -7.96 4.92
CA SER A 391 13.30 -7.02 5.33
C SER A 391 13.22 -5.82 4.37
N LEU A 392 14.37 -5.24 4.02
CA LEU A 392 14.42 -4.18 3.02
C LEU A 392 13.94 -4.67 1.65
N GLU A 393 14.30 -5.89 1.25
CA GLU A 393 13.91 -6.46 -0.04
C GLU A 393 12.38 -6.51 -0.16
N MET A 394 11.72 -6.97 0.90
CA MET A 394 10.26 -6.92 1.01
C MET A 394 9.69 -5.52 0.83
N THR A 395 10.25 -4.53 1.53
CA THR A 395 9.77 -3.15 1.42
C THR A 395 10.02 -2.57 0.02
N GLY A 396 11.16 -2.90 -0.58
CA GLY A 396 11.48 -2.54 -1.96
C GLY A 396 10.47 -3.12 -2.94
N ASN A 397 10.19 -4.42 -2.87
CA ASN A 397 9.21 -5.10 -3.73
C ASN A 397 7.79 -4.57 -3.54
N TYR A 398 7.46 -4.07 -2.36
CA TYR A 398 6.16 -3.45 -2.10
C TYR A 398 6.06 -2.03 -2.68
N LEU A 399 7.11 -1.21 -2.52
CA LEU A 399 7.08 0.21 -2.87
C LEU A 399 7.52 0.52 -4.29
N LEU A 400 8.35 -0.34 -4.91
CA LEU A 400 9.04 -0.02 -6.15
C LEU A 400 8.62 -0.95 -7.29
N ASP A 401 8.50 -0.39 -8.48
CA ASP A 401 8.36 -1.13 -9.73
C ASP A 401 9.24 -0.49 -10.82
N ILE A 402 10.52 -0.86 -10.83
CA ILE A 402 11.52 -0.32 -11.76
C ILE A 402 11.14 -0.61 -13.22
N SER A 403 10.67 -1.83 -13.49
CA SER A 403 10.34 -2.27 -14.84
C SER A 403 9.20 -1.46 -15.44
N ARG A 404 8.08 -1.30 -14.71
CA ARG A 404 6.98 -0.44 -15.18
C ARG A 404 7.37 1.03 -15.17
N THR A 405 8.21 1.51 -14.24
CA THR A 405 8.69 2.90 -14.28
C THR A 405 9.45 3.20 -15.57
N VAL A 406 10.33 2.30 -16.00
CA VAL A 406 11.04 2.41 -17.29
C VAL A 406 10.05 2.41 -18.45
N GLN A 407 9.06 1.51 -18.46
CA GLN A 407 8.02 1.47 -19.50
C GLN A 407 7.20 2.77 -19.54
N PHE A 408 6.79 3.28 -18.38
CA PHE A 408 6.07 4.53 -18.23
C PHE A 408 6.87 5.71 -18.80
N LEU A 409 8.15 5.84 -18.43
CA LEU A 409 9.00 6.91 -18.94
C LEU A 409 9.22 6.82 -20.46
N ASN A 410 9.30 5.60 -21.02
CA ASN A 410 9.36 5.41 -22.47
C ASN A 410 8.06 5.86 -23.16
N LEU A 411 6.88 5.50 -22.64
CA LEU A 411 5.60 5.94 -23.21
C LEU A 411 5.46 7.47 -23.27
N GLN A 412 6.02 8.16 -22.27
CA GLN A 412 6.04 9.63 -22.22
C GLN A 412 6.98 10.24 -23.29
N GLN A 413 7.98 9.50 -23.79
CA GLN A 413 8.84 9.98 -24.90
C GLN A 413 8.18 9.83 -26.27
N PHE A 414 7.37 8.79 -26.49
CA PHE A 414 6.82 8.46 -27.82
C PHE A 414 5.44 9.07 -28.11
N SER A 415 4.81 9.78 -27.17
CA SER A 415 3.52 10.45 -27.37
C SER A 415 3.64 11.81 -28.10
N THR A 416 4.71 12.00 -28.89
CA THR A 416 5.09 13.26 -29.57
C THR A 416 4.26 13.62 -30.78
#